data_AF-A0A7X6FU55-F1
#
_entry.id   AF-A0A7X6FU55-F1
#
_cell.length_a   1.000
_cell.length_b   1.000
_cell.length_c   1.000
_cell.angle_alpha   90.00
_cell.angle_beta   90.00
_cell.angle_gamma   90.00
#
_symmetry.space_group_name_H-M   'P 1'
#
loop_
_entity.id
_entity.type
_entity.pdbx_description
1 polymer ?
#
loop_
_entity_poly.entity_id
_entity_poly.type
_entity_poly.pdbx_seq_one_letter_code
_entity_poly.pdbx_strand_id
1 'polypeptide(L)'
;MVIAPDGLNIRQVPDPNGEKLGTLRPGSLIDEEGNRQTDGEGNQWVKMTGFNEEGTLRTGWVLADQVALHPSGDQNNQGRFNPELDNQGYTAIVVDTGDNIVVIAKTNNRDVAETVALNLGHITDPSLIFKGDRVYLPTQAVS
;
A
#
# COMPACT_ATOMS: atom_id res chain seq x y z
N MET A 1 1.09 -5.83 -4.59
CA MET A 1 0.11 -5.20 -3.70
C MET A 1 -0.85 -6.23 -3.14
N VAL A 2 -1.28 -6.06 -1.89
CA VAL A 2 -2.27 -6.92 -1.22
C VAL A 2 -3.68 -6.62 -1.69
N ILE A 3 -4.40 -7.66 -2.15
CA ILE A 3 -5.80 -7.58 -2.59
C ILE A 3 -6.78 -8.33 -1.67
N ALA A 4 -6.28 -8.95 -0.61
CA ALA A 4 -7.12 -9.60 0.40
C ALA A 4 -7.96 -8.54 1.16
N PRO A 5 -9.30 -8.63 1.16
CA PRO A 5 -10.16 -7.61 1.76
C PRO A 5 -10.04 -7.54 3.27
N ASP A 6 -9.74 -8.66 3.92
CA ASP A 6 -9.57 -8.77 5.38
C ASP A 6 -8.10 -8.62 5.82
N GLY A 7 -7.22 -8.23 4.90
CA GLY A 7 -5.77 -8.23 5.08
C GLY A 7 -5.13 -9.59 4.81
N LEU A 8 -3.80 -9.60 4.76
CA LEU A 8 -3.00 -10.76 4.36
C LEU A 8 -1.98 -11.12 5.44
N ASN A 9 -2.08 -12.32 5.99
CA ASN A 9 -1.16 -12.78 7.03
C ASN A 9 0.24 -13.04 6.45
N ILE A 10 1.25 -12.50 7.13
CA ILE A 10 2.66 -12.80 6.88
C ILE A 10 3.03 -14.03 7.71
N ARG A 11 3.50 -15.09 7.07
CA ARG A 11 3.90 -16.35 7.70
C ARG A 11 5.41 -16.52 7.71
N GLN A 12 5.97 -17.15 8.74
CA GLN A 12 7.41 -17.46 8.81
C GLN A 12 7.85 -18.46 7.74
N VAL A 13 6.96 -19.37 7.35
CA VAL A 13 7.16 -20.41 6.34
C VAL A 13 5.94 -20.43 5.38
N PRO A 14 6.07 -20.96 4.15
CA PRO A 14 4.96 -21.05 3.20
C PRO A 14 4.00 -22.19 3.57
N ASP A 15 3.29 -21.99 4.68
CA ASP A 15 2.33 -22.92 5.27
C ASP A 15 1.23 -22.09 5.96
N PRO A 16 -0.07 -22.40 5.74
CA PRO A 16 -1.16 -21.69 6.40
C PRO A 16 -1.11 -21.76 7.94
N ASN A 17 -0.48 -22.81 8.49
CA ASN A 17 -0.27 -23.04 9.92
C ASN A 17 1.08 -22.53 10.43
N GLY A 18 1.93 -21.97 9.56
CA GLY A 18 3.18 -21.34 9.95
C GLY A 18 2.96 -20.19 10.95
N GLU A 19 3.98 -19.89 11.75
CA GLU A 19 3.96 -18.76 12.70
C GLU A 19 3.52 -17.48 11.98
N LYS A 20 2.51 -16.79 12.53
CA LYS A 20 2.05 -15.49 12.03
C LYS A 20 2.99 -14.40 12.54
N LEU A 21 3.70 -13.75 11.61
CA LEU A 21 4.63 -12.65 11.88
C LEU A 21 3.94 -11.28 11.87
N GLY A 22 2.73 -11.20 11.31
CA GLY A 22 1.93 -9.97 11.23
C GLY A 22 0.82 -10.06 10.20
N THR A 23 0.10 -8.95 10.00
CA THR A 23 -0.93 -8.79 8.98
C THR A 23 -0.58 -7.59 8.10
N LEU A 24 -0.66 -7.74 6.78
CA LEU A 24 -0.63 -6.63 5.83
C LEU A 24 -2.05 -6.09 5.67
N ARG A 25 -2.18 -4.78 5.55
CA ARG A 25 -3.47 -4.15 5.27
C ARG A 25 -3.85 -4.34 3.80
N PRO A 26 -5.15 -4.33 3.45
CA PRO A 26 -5.56 -4.25 2.05
C PRO A 26 -4.92 -3.03 1.38
N GLY A 27 -4.43 -3.20 0.15
CA GLY A 27 -3.76 -2.14 -0.60
C GLY A 27 -2.30 -1.85 -0.19
N SER A 28 -1.74 -2.57 0.78
CA SER A 28 -0.31 -2.46 1.11
C SER A 28 0.56 -2.89 -0.08
N LEU A 29 1.64 -2.14 -0.32
CA LEU A 29 2.67 -2.54 -1.27
C LEU A 29 3.64 -3.52 -0.61
N ILE A 30 4.19 -4.41 -1.42
CA ILE A 30 5.10 -5.48 -1.03
C ILE A 30 6.20 -5.59 -2.07
N ASP A 31 7.39 -5.97 -1.63
CA ASP A 31 8.49 -6.38 -2.50
C ASP A 31 8.51 -7.90 -2.55
N GLU A 32 8.16 -8.48 -3.70
CA GLU A 32 8.26 -9.92 -3.94
C GLU A 32 9.74 -10.32 -4.07
N GLU A 33 10.16 -11.33 -3.32
CA GLU A 33 11.53 -11.82 -3.24
C GLU A 33 11.62 -13.28 -3.70
N GLY A 34 12.69 -13.62 -4.40
CA GLY A 34 13.04 -15.00 -4.70
C GLY A 34 11.99 -15.75 -5.54
N ASN A 35 11.99 -17.08 -5.42
CA ASN A 35 11.07 -17.93 -6.15
C ASN A 35 9.85 -18.28 -5.28
N ARG A 36 8.69 -18.34 -5.92
CA ARG A 36 7.45 -18.85 -5.31
C ARG A 36 7.59 -20.31 -4.87
N GLN A 37 6.90 -20.68 -3.80
CA GLN A 37 6.83 -22.05 -3.30
C GLN A 37 5.39 -22.58 -3.33
N THR A 38 5.24 -23.89 -3.41
CA THR A 38 3.93 -24.55 -3.35
C THR A 38 3.88 -25.40 -2.09
N ASP A 39 2.85 -25.24 -1.28
CA ASP A 39 2.64 -26.03 -0.07
C ASP A 39 2.05 -27.42 -0.39
N GLY A 40 1.81 -28.22 0.67
CA GLY A 40 1.23 -29.56 0.52
C GLY A 40 -0.22 -29.58 0.04
N GLU A 41 -0.92 -28.43 0.08
CA GLU A 41 -2.31 -28.27 -0.38
C GLU A 41 -2.39 -27.72 -1.81
N GLY A 42 -1.24 -27.36 -2.40
CA GLY A 42 -1.15 -26.81 -3.75
C GLY A 42 -1.25 -25.29 -3.82
N ASN A 43 -1.31 -24.58 -2.68
CA ASN A 43 -1.33 -23.12 -2.68
C ASN A 43 0.07 -22.60 -3.04
N GLN A 44 0.11 -21.54 -3.86
CA GLN A 44 1.36 -20.85 -4.14
C GLN A 44 1.60 -19.75 -3.10
N TRP A 45 2.86 -19.63 -2.69
CA TRP A 45 3.35 -18.70 -1.69
C TRP A 45 4.44 -17.83 -2.28
N VAL A 46 4.38 -16.55 -1.96
CA VAL A 46 5.36 -15.53 -2.33
C VAL A 46 6.15 -15.17 -1.09
N LYS A 47 7.48 -15.22 -1.17
CA LYS A 47 8.32 -14.58 -0.16
C LYS A 47 8.34 -13.10 -0.44
N MET A 48 8.21 -12.28 0.60
CA MET A 48 8.13 -10.83 0.44
C MET A 48 8.71 -10.09 1.62
N THR A 49 9.01 -8.82 1.38
CA THR A 49 9.19 -7.79 2.41
C THR A 49 8.07 -6.75 2.30
N GLY A 50 7.54 -6.28 3.44
CA GLY A 50 6.51 -5.23 3.47
C GLY A 50 6.17 -4.77 4.89
N PHE A 51 5.49 -3.62 5.01
CA PHE A 51 5.08 -3.08 6.31
C PHE A 51 3.76 -3.71 6.77
N ASN A 52 3.76 -4.27 7.99
CA ASN A 52 2.54 -4.79 8.61
C ASN A 52 1.61 -3.65 9.08
N GLU A 53 0.47 -4.01 9.64
CA GLU A 53 -0.52 -3.07 10.16
C GLU A 53 -0.01 -2.13 11.26
N GLU A 54 1.09 -2.47 11.92
CA GLU A 54 1.77 -1.68 12.95
C GLU A 54 2.84 -0.74 12.35
N GLY A 55 3.05 -0.75 11.03
CA GLY A 55 4.11 0.01 10.37
C GLY A 55 5.50 -0.59 10.57
N THR A 56 5.60 -1.86 10.96
CA THR A 56 6.87 -2.58 11.10
C THR A 56 7.20 -3.32 9.82
N LEU A 57 8.43 -3.13 9.31
CA LEU A 57 8.92 -3.90 8.16
C LEU A 57 9.06 -5.38 8.55
N ARG A 58 8.44 -6.26 7.78
CA ARG A 58 8.48 -7.71 7.99
C ARG A 58 8.91 -8.38 6.69
N THR A 59 9.67 -9.47 6.84
CA THR A 59 9.96 -10.41 5.77
C THR A 59 9.29 -11.75 6.10
N GLY A 60 8.60 -12.34 5.14
CA GLY A 60 7.94 -13.63 5.33
C GLY A 60 7.26 -14.12 4.07
N TRP A 61 6.29 -15.02 4.25
CA TRP A 61 5.55 -15.68 3.18
C TRP A 61 4.09 -15.27 3.21
N VAL A 62 3.53 -15.00 2.03
CA VAL A 62 2.11 -14.67 1.86
C VAL A 62 1.53 -15.50 0.72
N LEU A 63 0.21 -15.70 0.73
CA LEU A 63 -0.49 -16.38 -0.35
C LEU A 63 -0.40 -15.57 -1.66
N ALA A 64 0.00 -16.25 -2.73
CA ALA A 64 0.29 -15.63 -4.03
C ALA A 64 -0.97 -15.14 -4.77
N ASP A 65 -2.11 -15.78 -4.53
CA ASP A 65 -3.40 -15.40 -5.11
C ASP A 65 -4.03 -14.17 -4.44
N GLN A 66 -3.52 -13.80 -3.26
CA GLN A 66 -3.94 -12.62 -2.50
C GLN A 66 -3.04 -11.39 -2.74
N VAL A 67 -2.16 -11.48 -3.73
CA VAL A 67 -1.33 -10.37 -4.20
C VAL A 67 -1.47 -10.17 -5.70
N ALA A 68 -1.49 -8.91 -6.12
CA ALA A 68 -1.53 -8.51 -7.51
C ALA A 68 -0.40 -7.53 -7.84
N LEU A 69 0.02 -7.51 -9.10
CA LEU A 69 0.87 -6.45 -9.62
C LEU A 69 0.14 -5.11 -9.50
N HIS A 70 0.86 -4.08 -9.11
CA HIS A 70 0.36 -2.71 -9.10
C HIS A 70 1.22 -1.89 -10.07
N PRO A 71 0.62 -1.14 -11.00
CA PRO A 71 1.34 -0.57 -12.14
C PRO A 71 2.30 0.56 -11.74
N SER A 72 2.03 1.25 -10.63
CA SER A 72 2.84 2.35 -10.15
C SER A 72 2.82 2.47 -8.62
N GLY A 73 3.65 3.36 -8.09
CA GLY A 73 3.82 3.54 -6.66
C GLY A 73 4.98 2.74 -6.08
N ASP A 74 5.45 3.21 -4.95
CA ASP A 74 6.53 2.65 -4.16
C ASP A 74 6.19 2.85 -2.67
N GLN A 75 6.93 2.21 -1.77
CA GLN A 75 6.69 2.29 -0.34
C GLN A 75 8.02 2.35 0.41
N ASN A 76 8.10 3.25 1.38
CA ASN A 76 9.26 3.35 2.28
C ASN A 76 8.80 3.22 3.73
N ASN A 77 9.72 3.46 4.67
CA ASN A 77 9.45 3.40 6.11
C ASN A 77 8.46 4.45 6.64
N GLN A 78 8.04 5.39 5.82
CA GLN A 78 6.96 6.33 6.15
C GLN A 78 5.63 5.83 5.60
N GLY A 79 5.58 5.37 4.35
CA GLY A 79 4.35 4.88 3.75
C GLY A 79 4.46 4.82 2.22
N ARG A 80 3.30 4.71 1.56
CA ARG A 80 3.21 4.66 0.10
C ARG A 80 3.42 6.04 -0.49
N PHE A 81 4.13 6.09 -1.61
CA PHE A 81 4.36 7.30 -2.38
C PHE A 81 4.41 6.98 -3.87
N ASN A 82 4.44 8.02 -4.71
CA ASN A 82 4.61 7.87 -6.16
C ASN A 82 5.92 8.55 -6.58
N PRO A 83 6.97 7.77 -6.91
CA PRO A 83 8.26 8.33 -7.33
C PRO A 83 8.18 9.28 -8.53
N GLU A 84 7.25 9.03 -9.46
CA GLU A 84 7.08 9.89 -10.64
C GLU A 84 6.53 11.27 -10.26
N LEU A 85 5.55 11.31 -9.36
CA LEU A 85 4.96 12.57 -8.86
C LEU A 85 5.94 13.34 -7.96
N ASP A 86 6.73 12.63 -7.15
CA ASP A 86 7.84 13.22 -6.40
C ASP A 86 8.84 13.90 -7.34
N ASN A 87 9.28 13.18 -8.38
CA ASN A 87 10.26 13.70 -9.35
C ASN A 87 9.71 14.88 -10.17
N GLN A 88 8.39 14.94 -10.38
CA GLN A 88 7.71 16.05 -11.04
C GLN A 88 7.47 17.25 -10.09
N GLY A 89 7.75 17.12 -8.80
CA GLY A 89 7.65 18.20 -7.82
C GLY A 89 6.22 18.51 -7.37
N TYR A 90 5.30 17.54 -7.44
CA TYR A 90 3.96 17.71 -6.90
C TYR A 90 4.00 17.94 -5.39
N THR A 91 3.15 18.85 -4.90
CA THR A 91 2.94 19.01 -3.46
C THR A 91 2.27 17.76 -2.91
N ALA A 92 2.85 17.16 -1.88
CA ALA A 92 2.26 16.02 -1.17
C ALA A 92 1.96 16.39 0.29
N ILE A 93 0.82 15.89 0.78
CA ILE A 93 0.49 15.87 2.20
C ILE A 93 0.83 14.48 2.73
N VAL A 94 1.65 14.45 3.79
CA VAL A 94 1.91 13.21 4.53
C VAL A 94 0.72 12.98 5.45
N VAL A 95 0.04 11.87 5.25
CA VAL A 95 -1.17 11.47 5.98
C VAL A 95 -0.84 11.29 7.46
N ASP A 96 -1.68 11.81 8.36
CA ASP A 96 -1.66 11.48 9.79
C ASP A 96 -2.85 10.58 10.17
N THR A 97 -2.85 10.07 11.40
CA THR A 97 -3.92 9.21 11.90
C THR A 97 -5.27 9.93 11.86
N GLY A 98 -6.24 9.34 11.15
CA GLY A 98 -7.61 9.85 11.04
C GLY A 98 -7.84 10.78 9.85
N ASP A 99 -6.80 11.05 9.05
CA ASP A 99 -6.94 11.79 7.81
C ASP A 99 -7.83 11.05 6.79
N ASN A 100 -8.39 11.84 5.89
CA ASN A 100 -9.22 11.38 4.78
C ASN A 100 -8.83 12.18 3.53
N ILE A 101 -8.62 11.52 2.39
CA ILE A 101 -8.19 12.17 1.15
C ILE A 101 -9.11 13.31 0.70
N VAL A 102 -10.42 13.19 0.93
CA VAL A 102 -11.41 14.23 0.63
C VAL A 102 -11.22 15.46 1.52
N VAL A 103 -10.94 15.24 2.81
CA VAL A 103 -10.70 16.32 3.77
C VAL A 103 -9.36 17.00 3.47
N ILE A 104 -8.33 16.22 3.14
CA ILE A 104 -7.02 16.73 2.71
C ILE A 104 -7.19 17.64 1.50
N ALA A 105 -7.89 17.18 0.45
CA ALA A 105 -8.11 17.97 -0.76
C ALA A 105 -8.81 19.31 -0.45
N LYS A 106 -9.94 19.26 0.29
CA LYS A 106 -10.73 20.44 0.64
C LYS A 106 -9.94 21.43 1.50
N THR A 107 -9.22 20.94 2.51
CA THR A 107 -8.43 21.79 3.42
C THR A 107 -7.31 22.52 2.67
N ASN A 108 -6.82 21.95 1.57
CA ASN A 108 -5.78 22.54 0.74
C ASN A 108 -6.33 23.28 -0.49
N ASN A 109 -7.64 23.58 -0.55
CA ASN A 109 -8.31 24.21 -1.68
C ASN A 109 -8.01 23.49 -3.02
N ARG A 110 -8.19 22.17 -3.06
CA ARG A 110 -8.02 21.34 -4.25
C ARG A 110 -9.30 20.60 -4.62
N ASP A 111 -9.43 20.31 -5.91
CA ASP A 111 -10.54 19.51 -6.40
C ASP A 111 -10.42 18.08 -5.88
N VAL A 112 -11.52 17.55 -5.35
CA VAL A 112 -11.53 16.23 -4.71
C VAL A 112 -11.34 15.12 -5.75
N ALA A 113 -12.03 15.22 -6.89
CA ALA A 113 -11.99 14.18 -7.92
C ALA A 113 -10.61 14.12 -8.58
N GLU A 114 -10.01 15.27 -8.86
CA GLU A 114 -8.65 15.36 -9.41
C GLU A 114 -7.61 14.88 -8.38
N THR A 115 -7.76 15.24 -7.10
CA THR A 115 -6.88 14.74 -6.04
C THR A 115 -6.96 13.22 -5.94
N VAL A 116 -8.17 12.64 -5.94
CA VAL A 116 -8.33 11.18 -5.93
C VAL A 116 -7.68 10.55 -7.16
N ALA A 117 -8.00 11.03 -8.37
CA ALA A 117 -7.48 10.49 -9.62
C ALA A 117 -5.94 10.52 -9.68
N LEU A 118 -5.32 11.60 -9.20
CA LEU A 118 -3.87 11.75 -9.13
C LEU A 118 -3.20 10.69 -8.24
N ASN A 119 -3.90 10.22 -7.20
CA ASN A 119 -3.36 9.28 -6.21
C ASN A 119 -3.69 7.81 -6.49
N LEU A 120 -4.57 7.50 -7.44
CA LEU A 120 -4.94 6.12 -7.78
C LEU A 120 -3.75 5.28 -8.29
N GLY A 121 -2.68 5.93 -8.74
CA GLY A 121 -1.47 5.26 -9.20
C GLY A 121 -0.73 4.49 -8.11
N HIS A 122 -0.80 4.91 -6.84
CA HIS A 122 -0.13 4.23 -5.70
C HIS A 122 -1.06 3.93 -4.52
N ILE A 123 -2.27 4.50 -4.51
CA ILE A 123 -3.35 4.27 -3.53
C ILE A 123 -4.60 3.81 -4.28
N THR A 124 -4.77 2.50 -4.46
CA THR A 124 -5.86 1.92 -5.27
C THR A 124 -7.24 2.15 -4.65
N ASP A 125 -7.33 2.10 -3.33
CA ASP A 125 -8.54 2.46 -2.59
C ASP A 125 -8.28 3.76 -1.82
N PRO A 126 -8.81 4.90 -2.30
CA PRO A 126 -8.64 6.21 -1.67
C PRO A 126 -9.25 6.33 -0.28
N SER A 127 -10.13 5.40 0.12
CA SER A 127 -10.67 5.33 1.49
C SER A 127 -9.69 4.68 2.48
N LEU A 128 -8.70 3.95 1.96
CA LEU A 128 -7.67 3.25 2.73
C LEU A 128 -6.34 3.98 2.60
N ILE A 129 -6.22 5.13 3.26
CA ILE A 129 -4.94 5.82 3.49
C ILE A 129 -4.46 5.59 4.91
N PHE A 130 -3.15 5.46 5.07
CA PHE A 130 -2.51 5.19 6.35
C PHE A 130 -1.54 6.30 6.71
N LYS A 131 -1.30 6.49 8.01
CA LYS A 131 -0.30 7.43 8.50
C LYS A 131 1.02 7.22 7.76
N GLY A 132 1.56 8.32 7.23
CA GLY A 132 2.81 8.37 6.49
C GLY A 132 2.71 8.13 4.98
N ASP A 133 1.55 7.68 4.47
CA ASP A 133 1.26 7.74 3.03
C ASP A 133 1.36 9.18 2.51
N ARG A 134 1.70 9.33 1.23
CA ARG A 134 1.71 10.62 0.54
C ARG A 134 0.48 10.77 -0.33
N VAL A 135 -0.34 11.78 -0.03
CA VAL A 135 -1.43 12.24 -0.87
C VAL A 135 -0.97 13.45 -1.68
N TYR A 136 -0.81 13.29 -2.97
CA TYR A 136 -0.41 14.34 -3.90
C TYR A 136 -1.59 15.24 -4.25
N LEU A 137 -1.33 16.53 -4.31
CA LEU A 137 -2.32 17.56 -4.59
C LEU A 137 -2.22 18.02 -6.04
N PRO A 138 -3.34 18.21 -6.75
CA PRO A 138 -3.36 18.88 -8.04
C PRO A 138 -2.70 20.26 -7.98
N THR A 139 -2.13 20.70 -9.10
CA THR A 139 -1.40 21.98 -9.15
C THR A 139 -2.35 23.18 -9.12
N GLN A 140 -3.58 23.03 -9.60
CA GLN A 140 -4.57 24.10 -9.64
C GLN A 140 -5.43 24.11 -8.38
N ALA A 141 -5.65 25.30 -7.81
CA ALA A 141 -6.59 25.50 -6.73
C ALA A 141 -8.02 25.61 -7.28
N VAL A 142 -9.01 25.16 -6.52
CA VAL A 142 -10.42 25.50 -6.80
C VAL A 142 -10.64 26.99 -6.52
N SER A 143 -11.41 27.65 -7.39
CA SER A 143 -11.78 29.06 -7.27
C SER A 143 -12.93 29.29 -6.31
#